data_AF-A0A3M7RGW2-F1
#
_entry.id   AF-A0A3M7RGW2-F1
#
_cell.length_a   1.000
_cell.length_b   1.000
_cell.length_c   1.000
_cell.angle_alpha   90.00
_cell.angle_beta   90.00
_cell.angle_gamma   90.00
#
_symmetry.space_group_name_H-M   'P 1'
#
loop_
_entity.id
_entity.type
_entity.pdbx_description
1 polymer ?
#
loop_
_entity_poly.entity_id
_entity_poly.type
_entity_poly.pdbx_seq_one_letter_code
_entity_poly.pdbx_strand_id
1 'polypeptide(L)'
;MEMEKLKQLHRNAVQNIKEDNEQIIERIKSLKESELSAALAANSHGKTLENVISLIEDNTKSLDTITHKVQMEHVVNINEHQVQIRSKEEQLKLREERLNRQQKEYEAEIRNLNETIKRLEDHLAEQSKSVAEERWKGKQQEKKMEAFQEALINEQKIIMEKLARERSDIERCKDDILLEQKRLMQQVYEEKRKLAEERANLEASLNAYKDKKHQDSLNNINVEAEISVSTRRLNEENERLEKLRNELKEKEIELKQEKKILDEKKIELEAKVNKIDQLQAVLNQKYSDAEQLYLKSSRDKESNKRILDQVNEIKTNHDSRLNQIQQQMMMLNERETKINQEKIALYKLQQDIEVYKSNLKCSKCQEPVKELSFMGMSMQSSGYGTGFLNLYQSRLQSTMISQVNNSQLEDSKLLRQLKIQALKDRQFVNDEKNFIETLKSSSRSLSYNQLNSPLA
;
A
#
# COMPACT_ATOMS: atom_id res chain seq x y z
N MET A 1 172.95 230.98 28.87
CA MET A 1 172.89 230.41 27.49
C MET A 1 172.39 228.98 27.60
N GLU A 2 171.10 228.77 27.89
CA GLU A 2 170.59 227.44 28.32
C GLU A 2 169.27 227.04 27.65
N MET A 3 168.49 228.00 27.15
CA MET A 3 167.20 227.77 26.49
C MET A 3 167.27 226.78 25.31
N GLU A 4 168.43 226.68 24.65
CA GLU A 4 168.63 225.81 23.48
C GLU A 4 168.75 224.32 23.84
N LYS A 5 169.32 223.97 25.01
CA LYS A 5 169.41 222.56 25.44
C LYS A 5 168.03 221.95 25.67
N LEU A 6 167.09 222.75 26.20
CA LEU A 6 165.72 222.29 26.48
C LEU A 6 164.93 222.00 25.18
N LYS A 7 165.10 222.83 24.14
CA LYS A 7 164.49 222.62 22.80
C LYS A 7 165.04 221.39 22.06
N GLN A 8 166.20 220.88 22.44
CA GLN A 8 166.82 219.72 21.79
C GLN A 8 166.39 218.40 22.45
N LEU A 9 166.33 218.34 23.78
CA LEU A 9 165.74 217.20 24.51
C LEU A 9 164.27 216.96 24.10
N HIS A 10 163.47 218.02 23.96
CA HIS A 10 162.06 217.89 23.58
C HIS A 10 161.87 217.31 22.17
N ARG A 11 162.78 217.60 21.22
CA ARG A 11 162.71 217.04 19.85
C ARG A 11 162.99 215.54 19.81
N ASN A 12 163.98 215.04 20.57
CA ASN A 12 164.26 213.61 20.63
C ASN A 12 163.09 212.81 21.25
N ALA A 13 162.45 213.34 22.30
CA ALA A 13 161.30 212.70 22.91
C ALA A 13 160.11 212.54 21.93
N VAL A 14 159.85 213.54 21.10
CA VAL A 14 158.79 213.50 20.07
C VAL A 14 159.10 212.48 18.96
N GLN A 15 160.38 212.28 18.62
CA GLN A 15 160.77 211.31 17.59
C GLN A 15 160.63 209.85 18.07
N ASN A 16 161.09 209.53 19.29
CA ASN A 16 160.90 208.19 19.86
C ASN A 16 159.41 207.82 19.95
N ILE A 17 158.56 208.76 20.38
CA ILE A 17 157.10 208.56 20.46
C ILE A 17 156.49 208.30 19.07
N LYS A 18 157.04 208.84 17.98
CA LYS A 18 156.60 208.50 16.62
C LYS A 18 156.92 207.05 16.26
N GLU A 19 158.17 206.64 16.46
CA GLU A 19 158.68 205.31 16.06
C GLU A 19 157.99 204.18 16.84
N ASP A 20 157.69 204.38 18.13
CA ASP A 20 156.88 203.45 18.92
C ASP A 20 155.44 203.35 18.38
N ASN A 21 154.82 204.47 18.00
CA ASN A 21 153.45 204.48 17.44
C ASN A 21 153.39 203.81 16.06
N GLU A 22 154.39 203.98 15.20
CA GLU A 22 154.44 203.32 13.89
C GLU A 22 154.59 201.80 14.02
N GLN A 23 155.42 201.31 14.95
CA GLN A 23 155.50 199.87 15.28
C GLN A 23 154.18 199.31 15.84
N ILE A 24 153.48 200.06 16.70
CA ILE A 24 152.16 199.68 17.21
C ILE A 24 151.13 199.58 16.07
N ILE A 25 151.11 200.55 15.15
CA ILE A 25 150.22 200.55 13.97
C ILE A 25 150.49 199.35 13.07
N GLU A 26 151.76 199.01 12.82
CA GLU A 26 152.12 197.87 11.97
C GLU A 26 151.75 196.51 12.61
N ARG A 27 151.93 196.38 13.93
CA ARG A 27 151.46 195.21 14.70
C ARG A 27 149.93 195.09 14.68
N ILE A 28 149.19 196.19 14.74
CA ILE A 28 147.73 196.18 14.63
C ILE A 28 147.27 195.75 13.23
N LYS A 29 147.97 196.18 12.17
CA LYS A 29 147.68 195.72 10.79
C LYS A 29 147.81 194.20 10.67
N SER A 30 148.96 193.63 11.07
CA SER A 30 149.20 192.19 10.92
C SER A 30 148.23 191.32 11.74
N LEU A 31 147.85 191.77 12.94
CA LEU A 31 146.80 191.12 13.73
C LEU A 31 145.44 191.16 13.02
N LYS A 32 145.02 192.33 12.51
CA LYS A 32 143.76 192.48 11.76
C LYS A 32 143.74 191.63 10.48
N GLU A 33 144.87 191.48 9.81
CA GLU A 33 144.99 190.72 8.56
C GLU A 33 144.96 189.20 8.82
N SER A 34 145.54 188.75 9.94
CA SER A 34 145.35 187.40 10.47
C SER A 34 143.91 187.13 10.92
N GLU A 35 143.26 188.10 11.58
CA GLU A 35 141.86 188.02 12.02
C GLU A 35 140.91 187.94 10.81
N LEU A 36 141.11 188.78 9.78
CA LEU A 36 140.39 188.71 8.51
C LEU A 36 140.57 187.37 7.81
N SER A 37 141.80 186.83 7.80
CA SER A 37 142.08 185.53 7.19
C SER A 37 141.38 184.38 7.92
N ALA A 38 141.41 184.41 9.27
CA ALA A 38 140.69 183.46 10.10
C ALA A 38 139.16 183.58 9.96
N ALA A 39 138.63 184.80 9.86
CA ALA A 39 137.21 185.06 9.64
C ALA A 39 136.74 184.62 8.24
N LEU A 40 137.57 184.80 7.21
CA LEU A 40 137.29 184.29 5.85
C LEU A 40 137.33 182.77 5.79
N ALA A 41 138.28 182.12 6.48
CA ALA A 41 138.31 180.66 6.62
C ALA A 41 137.09 180.14 7.42
N ALA A 42 136.73 180.78 8.53
CA ALA A 42 135.53 180.43 9.30
C ALA A 42 134.24 180.62 8.49
N ASN A 43 134.17 181.65 7.63
CA ASN A 43 133.06 181.89 6.71
C ASN A 43 133.00 180.83 5.58
N SER A 44 134.14 180.42 5.03
CA SER A 44 134.17 179.35 4.01
C SER A 44 133.82 177.98 4.59
N HIS A 45 134.29 177.66 5.80
CA HIS A 45 133.85 176.49 6.55
C HIS A 45 132.38 176.59 6.96
N GLY A 46 131.90 177.77 7.36
CA GLY A 46 130.49 178.04 7.65
C GLY A 46 129.60 177.72 6.46
N LYS A 47 129.92 178.24 5.27
CA LYS A 47 129.22 177.93 4.01
C LYS A 47 129.34 176.45 3.60
N THR A 48 130.46 175.81 3.90
CA THR A 48 130.63 174.37 3.65
C THR A 48 129.75 173.53 4.57
N LEU A 49 129.65 173.90 5.85
CA LEU A 49 128.74 173.30 6.82
C LEU A 49 127.28 173.59 6.46
N GLU A 50 126.95 174.80 6.03
CA GLU A 50 125.61 175.20 5.55
C GLU A 50 125.18 174.37 4.33
N ASN A 51 126.07 174.16 3.35
CA ASN A 51 125.85 173.26 2.23
C ASN A 51 125.67 171.79 2.67
N VAL A 52 126.45 171.33 3.66
CA VAL A 52 126.33 169.95 4.20
C VAL A 52 125.05 169.79 5.03
N ILE A 53 124.63 170.81 5.78
CA ILE A 53 123.37 170.84 6.52
C ILE A 53 122.20 170.82 5.53
N SER A 54 122.22 171.66 4.49
CA SER A 54 121.21 171.63 3.41
C SER A 54 121.13 170.26 2.73
N LEU A 55 122.28 169.64 2.43
CA LEU A 55 122.32 168.29 1.87
C LEU A 55 121.81 167.21 2.86
N ILE A 56 122.09 167.34 4.16
CA ILE A 56 121.56 166.45 5.20
C ILE A 56 120.05 166.64 5.36
N GLU A 57 119.56 167.87 5.36
CA GLU A 57 118.13 168.17 5.38
C GLU A 57 117.42 167.60 4.16
N ASP A 58 117.96 167.78 2.95
CA ASP A 58 117.34 167.29 1.71
C ASP A 58 117.43 165.76 1.61
N ASN A 59 118.51 165.16 2.09
CA ASN A 59 118.58 163.70 2.28
C ASN A 59 117.60 163.22 3.36
N THR A 60 117.33 163.99 4.40
CA THR A 60 116.35 163.65 5.46
C THR A 60 114.93 163.75 4.92
N LYS A 61 114.57 164.85 4.24
CA LYS A 61 113.30 165.02 3.51
C LYS A 61 113.09 163.88 2.50
N SER A 62 114.14 163.51 1.77
CA SER A 62 114.12 162.39 0.83
C SER A 62 113.88 161.06 1.56
N LEU A 63 114.64 160.77 2.63
CA LEU A 63 114.50 159.57 3.46
C LEU A 63 113.12 159.49 4.13
N ASP A 64 112.54 160.59 4.58
CA ASP A 64 111.18 160.66 5.11
C ASP A 64 110.15 160.33 4.02
N THR A 65 110.28 160.89 2.81
CA THR A 65 109.35 160.54 1.70
C THR A 65 109.51 159.08 1.24
N ILE A 66 110.72 158.52 1.27
CA ILE A 66 110.97 157.11 0.97
C ILE A 66 110.40 156.22 2.09
N THR A 67 110.66 156.56 3.35
CA THR A 67 110.14 155.85 4.53
C THR A 67 108.61 155.85 4.53
N HIS A 68 107.99 157.00 4.26
CA HIS A 68 106.54 157.11 4.14
C HIS A 68 105.98 156.30 2.97
N LYS A 69 106.61 156.34 1.78
CA LYS A 69 106.23 155.49 0.64
C LYS A 69 106.31 154.01 0.97
N VAL A 70 107.42 153.55 1.53
CA VAL A 70 107.62 152.14 1.92
C VAL A 70 106.61 151.73 3.00
N GLN A 71 106.30 152.60 3.97
CA GLN A 71 105.26 152.34 4.96
C GLN A 71 103.87 152.24 4.32
N MET A 72 103.52 153.13 3.39
CA MET A 72 102.25 153.09 2.66
C MET A 72 102.14 151.85 1.76
N GLU A 73 103.17 151.53 0.98
CA GLU A 73 103.23 150.32 0.14
C GLU A 73 103.14 149.05 1.00
N HIS A 74 103.81 148.99 2.15
CA HIS A 74 103.74 147.86 3.08
C HIS A 74 102.35 147.71 3.72
N VAL A 75 101.69 148.82 4.10
CA VAL A 75 100.32 148.80 4.62
C VAL A 75 99.31 148.38 3.54
N VAL A 76 99.45 148.88 2.31
CA VAL A 76 98.63 148.46 1.17
C VAL A 76 98.84 146.98 0.86
N ASN A 77 100.09 146.51 0.77
CA ASN A 77 100.43 145.12 0.50
C ASN A 77 99.89 144.16 1.58
N ILE A 78 100.02 144.50 2.87
CA ILE A 78 99.42 143.72 3.97
C ILE A 78 97.90 143.69 3.85
N ASN A 79 97.25 144.81 3.53
CA ASN A 79 95.80 144.88 3.38
C ASN A 79 95.32 144.05 2.16
N GLU A 80 96.02 144.13 1.02
CA GLU A 80 95.76 143.31 -0.16
C GLU A 80 95.92 141.81 0.14
N HIS A 81 97.00 141.41 0.82
CA HIS A 81 97.19 140.03 1.25
C HIS A 81 96.12 139.59 2.26
N GLN A 82 95.69 140.45 3.19
CA GLN A 82 94.60 140.13 4.12
C GLN A 82 93.26 139.94 3.39
N VAL A 83 92.96 140.76 2.37
CA VAL A 83 91.79 140.61 1.50
C VAL A 83 91.87 139.32 0.67
N GLN A 84 93.04 138.99 0.12
CA GLN A 84 93.27 137.73 -0.61
C GLN A 84 93.11 136.50 0.29
N ILE A 85 93.58 136.56 1.55
CA ILE A 85 93.42 135.49 2.54
C ILE A 85 91.93 135.29 2.85
N ARG A 86 91.21 136.35 3.23
CA ARG A 86 89.76 136.28 3.50
C ARG A 86 88.96 135.75 2.30
N SER A 87 89.32 136.14 1.08
CA SER A 87 88.69 135.62 -0.15
C SER A 87 88.95 134.12 -0.35
N LYS A 88 90.14 133.62 -0.02
CA LYS A 88 90.47 132.19 -0.06
C LYS A 88 89.79 131.40 1.06
N GLU A 89 89.72 131.95 2.27
CA GLU A 89 89.01 131.37 3.42
C GLU A 89 87.53 131.17 3.11
N GLU A 90 86.84 132.20 2.59
CA GLU A 90 85.42 132.08 2.21
C GLU A 90 85.22 131.11 1.03
N GLN A 91 86.15 131.06 0.07
CA GLN A 91 86.12 130.06 -1.01
C GLN A 91 86.34 128.61 -0.52
N LEU A 92 87.18 128.40 0.49
CA LEU A 92 87.39 127.09 1.13
C LEU A 92 86.13 126.68 1.90
N LYS A 93 85.61 127.57 2.75
CA LYS A 93 84.36 127.38 3.50
C LYS A 93 83.17 127.05 2.60
N LEU A 94 82.97 127.77 1.48
CA LEU A 94 81.91 127.47 0.51
C LEU A 94 82.09 126.09 -0.18
N ARG A 95 83.33 125.62 -0.34
CA ARG A 95 83.61 124.25 -0.84
C ARG A 95 83.34 123.20 0.22
N GLU A 96 83.74 123.44 1.48
CA GLU A 96 83.46 122.56 2.61
C GLU A 96 81.95 122.44 2.87
N GLU A 97 81.21 123.55 2.86
CA GLU A 97 79.74 123.56 2.96
C GLU A 97 79.05 122.84 1.80
N ARG A 98 79.66 122.84 0.60
CA ARG A 98 79.16 122.06 -0.54
C ARG A 98 79.45 120.57 -0.34
N LEU A 99 80.67 120.20 0.02
CA LEU A 99 81.06 118.80 0.25
C LEU A 99 80.26 118.17 1.40
N ASN A 100 80.04 118.90 2.50
CA ASN A 100 79.25 118.49 3.65
C ASN A 100 77.76 118.27 3.27
N ARG A 101 77.19 119.11 2.40
CA ARG A 101 75.86 118.88 1.82
C ARG A 101 75.82 117.62 0.95
N GLN A 102 76.75 117.48 0.01
CA GLN A 102 76.82 116.30 -0.86
C GLN A 102 77.02 115.00 -0.07
N GLN A 103 77.85 115.01 0.99
CA GLN A 103 78.00 113.85 1.88
C GLN A 103 76.68 113.50 2.58
N LYS A 104 75.95 114.48 3.12
CA LYS A 104 74.63 114.26 3.76
C LYS A 104 73.58 113.76 2.77
N GLU A 105 73.62 114.23 1.52
CA GLU A 105 72.77 113.76 0.43
C GLU A 105 73.06 112.28 0.13
N TYR A 106 74.34 111.89 -0.03
CA TYR A 106 74.71 110.47 -0.19
C TYR A 106 74.38 109.61 1.04
N GLU A 107 74.59 110.10 2.27
CA GLU A 107 74.19 109.40 3.49
C GLU A 107 72.67 109.23 3.60
N ALA A 108 71.87 110.15 3.05
CA ALA A 108 70.41 110.00 2.95
C ALA A 108 70.03 108.99 1.85
N GLU A 109 70.66 109.05 0.68
CA GLU A 109 70.45 108.11 -0.42
C GLU A 109 70.78 106.67 -0.01
N ILE A 110 71.93 106.44 0.63
CA ILE A 110 72.33 105.12 1.18
C ILE A 110 71.30 104.60 2.19
N ARG A 111 70.74 105.45 3.05
CA ARG A 111 69.67 105.05 3.98
C ARG A 111 68.37 104.68 3.25
N ASN A 112 67.95 105.50 2.28
CA ASN A 112 66.75 105.25 1.48
C ASN A 112 66.86 103.96 0.64
N LEU A 113 68.06 103.68 0.10
CA LEU A 113 68.37 102.45 -0.61
C LEU A 113 68.35 101.25 0.32
N ASN A 114 69.02 101.31 1.48
CA ASN A 114 69.03 100.22 2.47
C ASN A 114 67.62 99.92 3.01
N GLU A 115 66.80 100.93 3.28
CA GLU A 115 65.40 100.74 3.68
C GLU A 115 64.57 100.10 2.56
N THR A 116 64.84 100.47 1.30
CA THR A 116 64.14 99.90 0.14
C THR A 116 64.57 98.46 -0.14
N ILE A 117 65.87 98.14 0.01
CA ILE A 117 66.40 96.78 -0.03
C ILE A 117 65.71 95.94 1.05
N LYS A 118 65.68 96.41 2.30
CA LYS A 118 65.00 95.70 3.39
C LYS A 118 63.51 95.48 3.09
N ARG A 119 62.79 96.49 2.60
CA ARG A 119 61.37 96.34 2.21
C ARG A 119 61.16 95.29 1.10
N LEU A 120 62.13 95.11 0.20
CA LEU A 120 62.10 94.07 -0.82
C LEU A 120 62.48 92.69 -0.26
N GLU A 121 63.44 92.61 0.67
CA GLU A 121 63.81 91.37 1.38
C GLU A 121 62.65 90.85 2.24
N ASP A 122 62.03 91.72 3.05
CA ASP A 122 60.85 91.41 3.86
C ASP A 122 59.69 90.91 2.97
N HIS A 123 59.47 91.54 1.80
CA HIS A 123 58.44 91.12 0.84
C HIS A 123 58.77 89.77 0.17
N LEU A 124 60.02 89.53 -0.21
CA LEU A 124 60.46 88.28 -0.81
C LEU A 124 60.39 87.11 0.19
N ALA A 125 60.67 87.36 1.47
CA ALA A 125 60.50 86.39 2.55
C ALA A 125 59.02 85.99 2.73
N GLU A 126 58.10 86.97 2.80
CA GLU A 126 56.67 86.68 2.95
C GLU A 126 56.06 86.05 1.68
N GLN A 127 56.50 86.44 0.48
CA GLN A 127 56.16 85.72 -0.76
C GLN A 127 56.64 84.26 -0.73
N SER A 128 57.88 84.02 -0.29
CA SER A 128 58.45 82.67 -0.20
C SER A 128 57.69 81.80 0.79
N LYS A 129 57.28 82.38 1.93
CA LYS A 129 56.43 81.73 2.93
C LYS A 129 55.04 81.42 2.38
N SER A 130 54.37 82.39 1.74
CA SER A 130 53.07 82.19 1.09
C SER A 130 53.11 81.07 0.03
N VAL A 131 54.14 81.05 -0.82
CA VAL A 131 54.35 79.97 -1.81
C VAL A 131 54.62 78.61 -1.14
N ALA A 132 55.31 78.58 0.01
CA ALA A 132 55.50 77.34 0.76
C ALA A 132 54.19 76.84 1.40
N GLU A 133 53.36 77.73 1.93
CA GLU A 133 52.03 77.41 2.47
C GLU A 133 51.08 76.88 1.38
N GLU A 134 51.02 77.52 0.22
CA GLU A 134 50.19 77.05 -0.90
C GLU A 134 50.70 75.73 -1.49
N ARG A 135 52.02 75.50 -1.56
CA ARG A 135 52.59 74.19 -1.91
C ARG A 135 52.22 73.11 -0.89
N TRP A 136 52.15 73.45 0.40
CA TRP A 136 51.73 72.52 1.45
C TRP A 136 50.22 72.22 1.38
N LYS A 137 49.38 73.25 1.23
CA LYS A 137 47.93 73.11 1.01
C LYS A 137 47.65 72.26 -0.23
N GLY A 138 48.33 72.52 -1.35
CA GLY A 138 48.25 71.74 -2.58
C GLY A 138 48.52 70.25 -2.35
N LYS A 139 49.66 69.91 -1.75
CA LYS A 139 50.01 68.53 -1.37
C LYS A 139 49.00 67.90 -0.40
N GLN A 140 48.43 68.68 0.51
CA GLN A 140 47.41 68.17 1.43
C GLN A 140 46.11 67.82 0.69
N GLN A 141 45.69 68.61 -0.29
CA GLN A 141 44.53 68.30 -1.12
C GLN A 141 44.80 67.15 -2.10
N GLU A 142 46.00 67.10 -2.70
CA GLU A 142 46.50 65.97 -3.50
C GLU A 142 46.36 64.65 -2.73
N LYS A 143 46.88 64.57 -1.49
CA LYS A 143 46.75 63.36 -0.65
C LYS A 143 45.32 63.04 -0.20
N LYS A 144 44.44 64.03 -0.07
CA LYS A 144 43.00 63.78 0.15
C LYS A 144 42.34 63.20 -1.11
N MET A 145 42.64 63.73 -2.28
CA MET A 145 42.09 63.24 -3.55
C MET A 145 42.60 61.83 -3.89
N GLU A 146 43.87 61.53 -3.66
CA GLU A 146 44.42 60.16 -3.74
C GLU A 146 43.64 59.20 -2.82
N ALA A 147 43.48 59.54 -1.53
CA ALA A 147 42.76 58.70 -0.59
C ALA A 147 41.28 58.49 -0.96
N PHE A 148 40.59 59.51 -1.49
CA PHE A 148 39.23 59.36 -2.02
C PHE A 148 39.18 58.49 -3.28
N GLN A 149 40.17 58.61 -4.17
CA GLN A 149 40.29 57.78 -5.37
C GLN A 149 40.55 56.30 -5.02
N GLU A 150 41.46 56.03 -4.07
CA GLU A 150 41.71 54.68 -3.55
C GLU A 150 40.47 54.09 -2.88
N ALA A 151 39.73 54.87 -2.09
CA ALA A 151 38.46 54.45 -1.49
C ALA A 151 37.44 54.06 -2.57
N LEU A 152 37.24 54.90 -3.60
CA LEU A 152 36.32 54.63 -4.72
C LEU A 152 36.69 53.37 -5.51
N ILE A 153 37.98 53.15 -5.77
CA ILE A 153 38.46 51.94 -6.46
C ILE A 153 38.21 50.69 -5.61
N ASN A 154 38.42 50.78 -4.29
CA ASN A 154 38.12 49.68 -3.37
C ASN A 154 36.61 49.39 -3.26
N GLU A 155 35.76 50.42 -3.21
CA GLU A 155 34.29 50.23 -3.24
C GLU A 155 33.83 49.58 -4.54
N GLN A 156 34.31 50.05 -5.70
CA GLN A 156 33.99 49.44 -7.00
C GLN A 156 34.41 47.96 -7.05
N LYS A 157 35.61 47.64 -6.58
CA LYS A 157 36.09 46.25 -6.47
C LYS A 157 35.19 45.40 -5.57
N ILE A 158 34.83 45.89 -4.38
CA ILE A 158 33.93 45.19 -3.44
C ILE A 158 32.53 44.97 -4.06
N ILE A 159 32.02 45.94 -4.83
CA ILE A 159 30.73 45.81 -5.54
C ILE A 159 30.84 44.76 -6.65
N MET A 160 31.91 44.76 -7.45
CA MET A 160 32.14 43.73 -8.47
C MET A 160 32.26 42.33 -7.85
N GLU A 161 32.97 42.19 -6.73
CA GLU A 161 33.09 40.92 -6.00
C GLU A 161 31.78 40.44 -5.35
N LYS A 162 30.87 41.35 -4.99
CA LYS A 162 29.51 41.01 -4.54
C LYS A 162 28.66 40.52 -5.71
N LEU A 163 28.57 41.31 -6.79
CA LEU A 163 27.80 40.97 -8.00
C LEU A 163 28.27 39.66 -8.64
N ALA A 164 29.57 39.35 -8.60
CA ALA A 164 30.11 38.08 -9.09
C ALA A 164 29.64 36.88 -8.23
N ARG A 165 29.58 37.03 -6.91
CA ARG A 165 29.05 36.00 -6.00
C ARG A 165 27.55 35.82 -6.18
N GLU A 166 26.78 36.90 -6.16
CA GLU A 166 25.32 36.88 -6.37
C GLU A 166 24.95 36.18 -7.69
N ARG A 167 25.68 36.44 -8.78
CA ARG A 167 25.52 35.72 -10.05
C ARG A 167 25.82 34.22 -9.94
N SER A 168 26.85 33.83 -9.19
CA SER A 168 27.19 32.42 -8.94
C SER A 168 26.17 31.72 -8.04
N ASP A 169 25.62 32.42 -7.05
CA ASP A 169 24.57 31.91 -6.16
C ASP A 169 23.26 31.73 -6.94
N ILE A 170 22.88 32.69 -7.80
CA ILE A 170 21.71 32.60 -8.70
C ILE A 170 21.83 31.41 -9.66
N GLU A 171 22.99 31.22 -10.31
CA GLU A 171 23.18 30.12 -11.25
C GLU A 171 23.14 28.75 -10.53
N ARG A 172 23.70 28.65 -9.31
CA ARG A 172 23.56 27.44 -8.47
C ARG A 172 22.10 27.17 -8.09
N CYS A 173 21.36 28.15 -7.59
CA CYS A 173 19.94 27.98 -7.27
C CYS A 173 19.09 27.57 -8.48
N LYS A 174 19.42 28.08 -9.67
CA LYS A 174 18.80 27.68 -10.94
C LYS A 174 19.13 26.22 -11.29
N ASP A 175 20.38 25.80 -11.17
CA ASP A 175 20.78 24.40 -11.42
C ASP A 175 20.12 23.44 -10.42
N ASP A 176 20.04 23.80 -9.13
CA ASP A 176 19.33 23.04 -8.10
C ASP A 176 17.83 22.88 -8.43
N ILE A 177 17.17 23.96 -8.87
CA ILE A 177 15.77 23.92 -9.32
C ILE A 177 15.61 23.05 -10.58
N LEU A 178 16.55 23.11 -11.53
CA LEU A 178 16.54 22.28 -12.74
C LEU A 178 16.81 20.80 -12.43
N LEU A 179 17.61 20.49 -11.41
CA LEU A 179 17.82 19.12 -10.90
C LEU A 179 16.57 18.59 -10.20
N GLU A 180 15.94 19.40 -9.34
CA GLU A 180 14.71 19.01 -8.66
C GLU A 180 13.54 18.84 -9.64
N GLN A 181 13.41 19.71 -10.64
CA GLN A 181 12.42 19.54 -11.71
C GLN A 181 12.63 18.22 -12.47
N LYS A 182 13.89 17.83 -12.78
CA LYS A 182 14.20 16.54 -13.40
C LYS A 182 13.83 15.37 -12.47
N ARG A 183 14.13 15.47 -11.17
CA ARG A 183 13.78 14.46 -10.15
C ARG A 183 12.27 14.25 -10.05
N LEU A 184 11.51 15.33 -9.94
CA LEU A 184 10.04 15.31 -9.89
C LEU A 184 9.43 14.74 -11.18
N MET A 185 9.97 15.10 -12.36
CA MET A 185 9.54 14.48 -13.62
C MET A 185 9.80 12.97 -13.63
N GLN A 186 10.98 12.52 -13.21
CA GLN A 186 11.31 11.09 -13.11
C GLN A 186 10.36 10.34 -12.17
N GLN A 187 10.08 10.90 -10.99
CA GLN A 187 9.11 10.35 -10.03
C GLN A 187 7.70 10.24 -10.65
N VAL A 188 7.22 11.27 -11.33
CA VAL A 188 5.91 11.25 -12.03
C VAL A 188 5.88 10.21 -13.17
N TYR A 189 7.00 9.99 -13.88
CA TYR A 189 7.08 8.90 -14.86
C TYR A 189 7.06 7.51 -14.19
N GLU A 190 7.77 7.32 -13.08
CA GLU A 190 7.74 6.08 -12.31
C GLU A 190 6.37 5.77 -11.70
N GLU A 191 5.70 6.77 -11.12
CA GLU A 191 4.35 6.62 -10.56
C GLU A 191 3.33 6.28 -11.65
N LYS A 192 3.40 6.95 -12.82
CA LYS A 192 2.58 6.57 -13.98
C LYS A 192 2.86 5.14 -14.45
N ARG A 193 4.11 4.66 -14.37
CA ARG A 193 4.49 3.29 -14.69
C ARG A 193 3.92 2.29 -13.67
N LYS A 194 4.08 2.56 -12.38
CA LYS A 194 3.51 1.75 -11.27
C LYS A 194 1.98 1.67 -11.36
N LEU A 195 1.31 2.80 -11.58
CA LEU A 195 -0.15 2.85 -11.78
C LEU A 195 -0.62 2.09 -13.05
N ALA A 196 0.21 2.02 -14.10
CA ALA A 196 -0.08 1.20 -15.27
C ALA A 196 0.13 -0.31 -14.99
N GLU A 197 1.19 -0.68 -14.27
CA GLU A 197 1.46 -2.03 -13.79
C GLU A 197 0.32 -2.52 -12.88
N GLU A 198 -0.10 -1.72 -11.90
CA GLU A 198 -1.24 -2.00 -11.01
C GLU A 198 -2.55 -2.17 -11.77
N ARG A 199 -2.85 -1.29 -12.74
CA ARG A 199 -4.05 -1.41 -13.59
C ARG A 199 -4.05 -2.71 -14.41
N ALA A 200 -2.92 -3.06 -15.02
CA ALA A 200 -2.78 -4.32 -15.77
C ALA A 200 -2.94 -5.54 -14.85
N ASN A 201 -2.37 -5.51 -13.64
CA ASN A 201 -2.52 -6.58 -12.65
C ASN A 201 -3.97 -6.72 -12.15
N LEU A 202 -4.67 -5.60 -11.93
CA LEU A 202 -6.09 -5.60 -11.55
C LEU A 202 -6.99 -6.09 -12.69
N GLU A 203 -6.73 -5.70 -13.94
CA GLU A 203 -7.46 -6.19 -15.11
C GLU A 203 -7.24 -7.70 -15.35
N ALA A 204 -5.99 -8.17 -15.25
CA ALA A 204 -5.66 -9.59 -15.33
C ALA A 204 -6.36 -10.39 -14.20
N SER A 205 -6.35 -9.87 -12.97
CA SER A 205 -7.03 -10.50 -11.82
C SER A 205 -8.55 -10.53 -11.99
N LEU A 206 -9.14 -9.45 -12.51
CA LEU A 206 -10.57 -9.35 -12.80
C LEU A 206 -10.98 -10.31 -13.93
N ASN A 207 -10.17 -10.45 -14.97
CA ASN A 207 -10.43 -11.38 -16.06
C ASN A 207 -10.28 -12.83 -15.60
N ALA A 208 -9.22 -13.19 -14.87
CA ALA A 208 -9.09 -14.51 -14.24
C ALA A 208 -10.27 -14.85 -13.30
N TYR A 209 -10.81 -13.87 -12.57
CA TYR A 209 -12.03 -14.05 -11.78
C TYR A 209 -13.29 -14.27 -12.64
N LYS A 210 -13.48 -13.51 -13.73
CA LYS A 210 -14.57 -13.72 -14.70
C LYS A 210 -14.48 -15.11 -15.33
N ASP A 211 -13.29 -15.49 -15.79
CA ASP A 211 -13.02 -16.76 -16.47
C ASP A 211 -13.28 -17.93 -15.53
N LYS A 212 -12.80 -17.86 -14.28
CA LYS A 212 -13.15 -18.84 -13.25
C LYS A 212 -14.65 -18.89 -13.01
N LYS A 213 -15.33 -17.76 -12.81
CA LYS A 213 -16.79 -17.73 -12.58
C LYS A 213 -17.58 -18.29 -13.77
N HIS A 214 -17.10 -18.05 -14.99
CA HIS A 214 -17.67 -18.62 -16.21
C HIS A 214 -17.44 -20.13 -16.29
N GLN A 215 -16.23 -20.60 -15.95
CA GLN A 215 -15.92 -22.03 -15.87
C GLN A 215 -16.74 -22.74 -14.77
N ASP A 216 -16.87 -22.16 -13.58
CA ASP A 216 -17.74 -22.66 -12.50
C ASP A 216 -19.21 -22.71 -12.95
N SER A 217 -19.67 -21.71 -13.73
CA SER A 217 -21.02 -21.72 -14.32
C SER A 217 -21.21 -22.80 -15.39
N LEU A 218 -20.22 -23.04 -16.26
CA LEU A 218 -20.25 -24.12 -17.25
C LEU A 218 -20.21 -25.49 -16.57
N ASN A 219 -19.39 -25.66 -15.52
CA ASN A 219 -19.33 -26.87 -14.71
C ASN A 219 -20.69 -27.16 -14.06
N ASN A 220 -21.36 -26.15 -13.50
CA ASN A 220 -22.72 -26.31 -12.95
C ASN A 220 -23.73 -26.73 -14.02
N ILE A 221 -23.73 -26.09 -15.20
CA ILE A 221 -24.60 -26.45 -16.32
C ILE A 221 -24.34 -27.89 -16.81
N ASN A 222 -23.07 -28.32 -16.87
CA ASN A 222 -22.71 -29.69 -17.23
C ASN A 222 -23.21 -30.70 -16.18
N VAL A 223 -23.05 -30.40 -14.88
CA VAL A 223 -23.54 -31.24 -13.78
C VAL A 223 -25.07 -31.29 -13.77
N GLU A 224 -25.77 -30.18 -14.01
CA GLU A 224 -27.23 -30.15 -14.18
C GLU A 224 -27.69 -30.98 -15.38
N ALA A 225 -26.95 -30.95 -16.50
CA ALA A 225 -27.21 -31.80 -17.66
C ALA A 225 -26.97 -33.29 -17.38
N GLU A 226 -25.88 -33.65 -16.68
CA GLU A 226 -25.59 -35.03 -16.27
C GLU A 226 -26.63 -35.57 -15.28
N ILE A 227 -27.06 -34.73 -14.32
CA ILE A 227 -28.15 -35.04 -13.39
C ILE A 227 -29.45 -35.22 -14.18
N SER A 228 -29.78 -34.33 -15.13
CA SER A 228 -30.98 -34.43 -15.97
C SER A 228 -31.00 -35.72 -16.81
N VAL A 229 -29.88 -36.07 -17.45
CA VAL A 229 -29.73 -37.33 -18.19
C VAL A 229 -29.85 -38.54 -17.26
N SER A 230 -29.29 -38.47 -16.05
CA SER A 230 -29.36 -39.56 -15.06
C SER A 230 -30.77 -39.72 -14.50
N THR A 231 -31.46 -38.63 -14.17
CA THR A 231 -32.87 -38.61 -13.76
C THR A 231 -33.76 -39.15 -14.87
N ARG A 232 -33.51 -38.80 -16.13
CA ARG A 232 -34.22 -39.36 -17.28
C ARG A 232 -34.02 -40.88 -17.37
N ARG A 233 -32.78 -41.38 -17.28
CA ARG A 233 -32.49 -42.83 -17.27
C ARG A 233 -33.19 -43.56 -16.11
N LEU A 234 -33.18 -42.96 -14.91
CA LEU A 234 -33.88 -43.50 -13.75
C LEU A 234 -35.41 -43.51 -13.94
N ASN A 235 -35.99 -42.51 -14.61
CA ASN A 235 -37.41 -42.50 -14.94
C ASN A 235 -37.75 -43.56 -16.01
N GLU A 236 -36.95 -43.69 -17.07
CA GLU A 236 -37.10 -44.74 -18.09
C GLU A 236 -37.01 -46.15 -17.47
N GLU A 237 -36.14 -46.35 -16.48
CA GLU A 237 -36.04 -47.62 -15.74
C GLU A 237 -37.18 -47.81 -14.73
N ASN A 238 -37.62 -46.77 -14.02
CA ASN A 238 -38.80 -46.83 -13.15
C ASN A 238 -40.07 -47.18 -13.95
N GLU A 239 -40.23 -46.67 -15.18
CA GLU A 239 -41.32 -47.04 -16.07
C GLU A 239 -41.25 -48.50 -16.52
N ARG A 240 -40.06 -49.03 -16.80
CA ARG A 240 -39.85 -50.47 -17.08
C ARG A 240 -40.19 -51.31 -15.86
N LEU A 241 -39.74 -50.90 -14.68
CA LEU A 241 -40.01 -51.61 -13.43
C LEU A 241 -41.50 -51.61 -13.08
N GLU A 242 -42.24 -50.50 -13.25
CA GLU A 242 -43.68 -50.51 -13.00
C GLU A 242 -44.46 -51.27 -14.09
N LYS A 243 -43.98 -51.32 -15.34
CA LYS A 243 -44.52 -52.23 -16.39
C LYS A 243 -44.35 -53.70 -15.98
N LEU A 244 -43.12 -54.13 -15.68
CA LEU A 244 -42.83 -55.48 -15.18
C LEU A 244 -43.61 -55.81 -13.91
N ARG A 245 -43.78 -54.85 -13.00
CA ARG A 245 -44.59 -54.99 -11.79
C ARG A 245 -46.08 -55.13 -12.10
N ASN A 246 -46.59 -54.50 -13.15
CA ASN A 246 -47.97 -54.69 -13.61
C ASN A 246 -48.15 -56.04 -14.30
N GLU A 247 -47.24 -56.45 -15.18
CA GLU A 247 -47.22 -57.81 -15.76
C GLU A 247 -47.15 -58.90 -14.67
N LEU A 248 -46.41 -58.66 -13.58
CA LEU A 248 -46.37 -59.55 -12.41
C LEU A 248 -47.68 -59.53 -11.61
N LYS A 249 -48.34 -58.37 -11.44
CA LYS A 249 -49.69 -58.30 -10.84
C LYS A 249 -50.72 -59.04 -11.69
N GLU A 250 -50.65 -58.94 -13.01
CA GLU A 250 -51.50 -59.65 -13.97
C GLU A 250 -51.28 -61.16 -13.87
N LYS A 251 -50.04 -61.63 -13.93
CA LYS A 251 -49.69 -63.04 -13.70
C LYS A 251 -50.07 -63.55 -12.30
N GLU A 252 -49.97 -62.71 -11.27
CA GLU A 252 -50.50 -63.02 -9.94
C GLU A 252 -52.03 -63.19 -9.94
N ILE A 253 -52.76 -62.42 -10.76
CA ILE A 253 -54.22 -62.54 -10.90
C ILE A 253 -54.57 -63.79 -11.72
N GLU A 254 -53.85 -64.08 -12.80
CA GLU A 254 -53.97 -65.32 -13.58
C GLU A 254 -53.72 -66.54 -12.70
N LEU A 255 -52.60 -66.60 -11.96
CA LEU A 255 -52.30 -67.69 -11.03
C LEU A 255 -53.34 -67.82 -9.90
N LYS A 256 -53.97 -66.71 -9.47
CA LYS A 256 -55.10 -66.75 -8.51
C LYS A 256 -56.40 -67.27 -9.15
N GLN A 257 -56.60 -67.09 -10.46
CA GLN A 257 -57.72 -67.68 -11.21
C GLN A 257 -57.46 -69.16 -11.52
N GLU A 258 -56.28 -69.53 -12.02
CA GLU A 258 -55.86 -70.92 -12.20
C GLU A 258 -55.96 -71.70 -10.88
N LYS A 259 -55.47 -71.13 -9.77
CA LYS A 259 -55.60 -71.76 -8.46
C LYS A 259 -57.07 -71.97 -8.07
N LYS A 260 -57.98 -71.02 -8.32
CA LYS A 260 -59.41 -71.21 -8.09
C LYS A 260 -59.98 -72.36 -8.92
N ILE A 261 -59.64 -72.44 -10.22
CA ILE A 261 -60.05 -73.53 -11.10
C ILE A 261 -59.49 -74.87 -10.59
N LEU A 262 -58.27 -74.89 -10.05
CA LEU A 262 -57.62 -76.07 -9.48
C LEU A 262 -58.27 -76.48 -8.14
N ASP A 263 -58.62 -75.53 -7.28
CA ASP A 263 -59.37 -75.75 -6.04
C ASP A 263 -60.82 -76.22 -6.35
N GLU A 264 -61.48 -75.69 -7.38
CA GLU A 264 -62.77 -76.18 -7.89
C GLU A 264 -62.66 -77.61 -8.43
N LYS A 265 -61.60 -77.93 -9.19
CA LYS A 265 -61.33 -79.30 -9.65
C LYS A 265 -61.00 -80.25 -8.50
N LYS A 266 -60.35 -79.77 -7.45
CA LYS A 266 -60.11 -80.52 -6.20
C LYS A 266 -61.41 -80.81 -5.47
N ILE A 267 -62.34 -79.85 -5.37
CA ILE A 267 -63.69 -80.06 -4.83
C ILE A 267 -64.49 -81.04 -5.71
N GLU A 268 -64.38 -80.96 -7.04
CA GLU A 268 -65.02 -81.91 -7.97
C GLU A 268 -64.47 -83.34 -7.82
N LEU A 269 -63.17 -83.49 -7.52
CA LEU A 269 -62.53 -84.77 -7.20
C LEU A 269 -62.94 -85.28 -5.82
N GLU A 270 -62.97 -84.43 -4.79
CA GLU A 270 -63.44 -84.78 -3.45
C GLU A 270 -64.92 -85.19 -3.47
N ALA A 271 -65.76 -84.56 -4.29
CA ALA A 271 -67.14 -84.99 -4.51
C ALA A 271 -67.23 -86.37 -5.20
N LYS A 272 -66.29 -86.70 -6.09
CA LYS A 272 -66.20 -88.04 -6.71
C LYS A 272 -65.67 -89.10 -5.74
N VAL A 273 -64.71 -88.77 -4.89
CA VAL A 273 -64.23 -89.64 -3.79
C VAL A 273 -65.38 -89.92 -2.82
N ASN A 274 -66.06 -88.90 -2.30
CA ASN A 274 -67.24 -89.07 -1.44
C ASN A 274 -68.34 -89.92 -2.10
N LYS A 275 -68.48 -89.88 -3.43
CA LYS A 275 -69.43 -90.72 -4.16
C LYS A 275 -68.96 -92.17 -4.33
N ILE A 276 -67.66 -92.41 -4.41
CA ILE A 276 -67.06 -93.75 -4.31
C ILE A 276 -67.25 -94.30 -2.88
N ASP A 277 -67.01 -93.49 -1.85
CA ASP A 277 -67.22 -93.88 -0.45
C ASP A 277 -68.70 -94.21 -0.16
N GLN A 278 -69.64 -93.46 -0.73
CA GLN A 278 -71.08 -93.78 -0.68
C GLN A 278 -71.41 -95.10 -1.39
N LEU A 279 -70.83 -95.35 -2.57
CA LEU A 279 -71.02 -96.62 -3.28
C LEU A 279 -70.38 -97.79 -2.53
N GLN A 280 -69.24 -97.57 -1.87
CA GLN A 280 -68.54 -98.57 -1.05
C GLN A 280 -69.29 -98.85 0.26
N ALA A 281 -69.93 -97.85 0.87
CA ALA A 281 -70.84 -98.03 2.00
C ALA A 281 -72.07 -98.87 1.60
N VAL A 282 -72.68 -98.58 0.43
CA VAL A 282 -73.78 -99.40 -0.12
C VAL A 282 -73.31 -100.82 -0.45
N LEU A 283 -72.09 -101.01 -0.97
CA LEU A 283 -71.52 -102.32 -1.24
C LEU A 283 -71.28 -103.12 0.05
N ASN A 284 -70.74 -102.47 1.09
CA ASN A 284 -70.56 -103.08 2.41
C ASN A 284 -71.89 -103.44 3.07
N GLN A 285 -72.93 -102.60 2.90
CA GLN A 285 -74.28 -102.93 3.34
C GLN A 285 -74.84 -104.15 2.59
N LYS A 286 -74.63 -104.24 1.26
CA LYS A 286 -74.99 -105.41 0.46
C LYS A 286 -74.25 -106.69 0.87
N TYR A 287 -72.97 -106.58 1.28
CA TYR A 287 -72.22 -107.70 1.86
C TYR A 287 -72.82 -108.14 3.20
N SER A 288 -73.14 -107.21 4.10
CA SER A 288 -73.79 -107.49 5.40
C SER A 288 -75.18 -108.14 5.23
N ASP A 289 -76.00 -107.63 4.30
CA ASP A 289 -77.30 -108.22 3.96
C ASP A 289 -77.15 -109.66 3.44
N ALA A 290 -76.16 -109.90 2.57
CA ALA A 290 -75.87 -111.23 2.02
C ALA A 290 -75.34 -112.21 3.09
N GLU A 291 -74.50 -111.74 4.01
CA GLU A 291 -73.97 -112.53 5.13
C GLU A 291 -75.07 -112.89 6.13
N GLN A 292 -75.99 -111.98 6.44
CA GLN A 292 -77.16 -112.28 7.26
C GLN A 292 -78.12 -113.28 6.59
N LEU A 293 -78.31 -113.20 5.27
CA LEU A 293 -79.08 -114.18 4.51
C LEU A 293 -78.42 -115.56 4.51
N TYR A 294 -77.09 -115.63 4.36
CA TYR A 294 -76.32 -116.86 4.45
C TYR A 294 -76.40 -117.50 5.85
N LEU A 295 -76.26 -116.68 6.91
CA LEU A 295 -76.38 -117.12 8.30
C LEU A 295 -77.79 -117.62 8.66
N LYS A 296 -78.87 -117.01 8.12
CA LYS A 296 -80.23 -117.55 8.25
C LYS A 296 -80.39 -118.88 7.50
N SER A 297 -80.00 -118.92 6.23
CA SER A 297 -80.11 -120.14 5.41
C SER A 297 -79.35 -121.34 6.01
N SER A 298 -78.16 -121.10 6.58
CA SER A 298 -77.40 -122.13 7.32
C SER A 298 -78.16 -122.66 8.54
N ARG A 299 -78.76 -121.76 9.33
CA ARG A 299 -79.53 -122.09 10.55
C ARG A 299 -80.79 -122.89 10.24
N ASP A 300 -81.50 -122.54 9.16
CA ASP A 300 -82.67 -123.29 8.68
C ASP A 300 -82.31 -124.65 8.10
N LYS A 301 -81.13 -124.77 7.47
CA LYS A 301 -80.59 -126.05 6.96
C LYS A 301 -80.19 -126.99 8.10
N GLU A 302 -79.63 -126.46 9.19
CA GLU A 302 -79.30 -127.24 10.38
C GLU A 302 -80.56 -127.67 11.16
N SER A 303 -81.57 -126.78 11.24
CA SER A 303 -82.91 -127.10 11.77
C SER A 303 -83.54 -128.29 11.05
N ASN A 304 -83.60 -128.25 9.71
CA ASN A 304 -84.13 -129.35 8.90
C ASN A 304 -83.35 -130.66 9.08
N LYS A 305 -82.03 -130.61 9.28
CA LYS A 305 -81.23 -131.81 9.51
C LYS A 305 -81.63 -132.53 10.81
N ARG A 306 -81.83 -131.78 11.90
CA ARG A 306 -82.25 -132.33 13.21
C ARG A 306 -83.62 -133.02 13.14
N ILE A 307 -84.53 -132.50 12.31
CA ILE A 307 -85.84 -133.13 12.03
C ILE A 307 -85.66 -134.43 11.22
N LEU A 308 -84.77 -134.43 10.22
CA LEU A 308 -84.49 -135.59 9.39
C LEU A 308 -83.89 -136.76 10.19
N ASP A 309 -82.98 -136.45 11.11
CA ASP A 309 -82.32 -137.44 11.97
C ASP A 309 -83.35 -138.14 12.89
N GLN A 310 -84.27 -137.39 13.51
CA GLN A 310 -85.38 -137.94 14.33
C GLN A 310 -86.33 -138.85 13.53
N VAL A 311 -86.63 -138.52 12.27
CA VAL A 311 -87.47 -139.37 11.40
C VAL A 311 -86.79 -140.69 11.07
N ASN A 312 -85.46 -140.70 10.87
CA ASN A 312 -84.69 -141.93 10.61
C ASN A 312 -84.57 -142.82 11.85
N GLU A 313 -84.47 -142.24 13.04
CA GLU A 313 -84.45 -142.97 14.32
C GLU A 313 -85.78 -143.70 14.58
N ILE A 314 -86.91 -143.05 14.30
CA ILE A 314 -88.24 -143.68 14.34
C ILE A 314 -88.37 -144.79 13.30
N LYS A 315 -87.88 -144.58 12.07
CA LYS A 315 -87.97 -145.57 10.98
C LYS A 315 -87.22 -146.86 11.30
N THR A 316 -85.95 -146.75 11.72
CA THR A 316 -85.11 -147.93 12.02
C THR A 316 -85.66 -148.76 13.19
N ASN A 317 -86.34 -148.14 14.15
CA ASN A 317 -87.04 -148.82 15.24
C ASN A 317 -88.23 -149.68 14.72
N HIS A 318 -88.99 -149.17 13.75
CA HIS A 318 -90.05 -149.95 13.08
C HIS A 318 -89.50 -151.10 12.23
N ASP A 319 -88.44 -150.88 11.46
CA ASP A 319 -87.82 -151.92 10.61
C ASP A 319 -87.21 -153.08 11.44
N SER A 320 -86.60 -152.76 12.59
CA SER A 320 -86.11 -153.74 13.58
C SER A 320 -87.25 -154.64 14.10
N ARG A 321 -88.37 -154.01 14.51
CA ARG A 321 -89.55 -154.69 15.06
C ARG A 321 -90.27 -155.57 14.05
N LEU A 322 -90.19 -155.23 12.75
CA LEU A 322 -90.72 -156.04 11.65
C LEU A 322 -89.90 -157.33 11.42
N ASN A 323 -88.57 -157.23 11.44
CA ASN A 323 -87.67 -158.37 11.27
C ASN A 323 -87.83 -159.43 12.38
N GLN A 324 -88.02 -159.01 13.64
CA GLN A 324 -88.26 -159.94 14.75
C GLN A 324 -89.54 -160.78 14.56
N ILE A 325 -90.60 -160.17 14.03
CA ILE A 325 -91.87 -160.86 13.75
C ILE A 325 -91.70 -161.88 12.61
N GLN A 326 -90.95 -161.53 11.56
CA GLN A 326 -90.66 -162.46 10.46
C GLN A 326 -89.82 -163.67 10.91
N GLN A 327 -88.84 -163.48 11.79
CA GLN A 327 -88.05 -164.59 12.35
C GLN A 327 -88.89 -165.55 13.21
N GLN A 328 -89.84 -165.03 14.00
CA GLN A 328 -90.78 -165.87 14.75
C GLN A 328 -91.67 -166.72 13.82
N MET A 329 -92.04 -166.17 12.66
CA MET A 329 -92.86 -166.87 11.66
C MET A 329 -92.10 -168.01 10.95
N MET A 330 -90.79 -167.88 10.74
CA MET A 330 -89.95 -168.94 10.18
C MET A 330 -89.80 -170.15 11.11
N MET A 331 -89.54 -169.95 12.41
CA MET A 331 -89.37 -171.06 13.37
C MET A 331 -90.63 -171.93 13.56
N LEU A 332 -91.82 -171.41 13.25
CA LEU A 332 -93.06 -172.21 13.25
C LEU A 332 -93.13 -173.12 12.02
N ASN A 333 -92.80 -172.61 10.83
CA ASN A 333 -92.74 -173.38 9.59
C ASN A 333 -91.71 -174.53 9.63
N GLU A 334 -90.55 -174.32 10.27
CA GLU A 334 -89.55 -175.38 10.48
C GLU A 334 -90.04 -176.50 11.42
N ARG A 335 -91.01 -176.22 12.29
CA ARG A 335 -91.62 -177.22 13.18
C ARG A 335 -92.67 -178.08 12.47
N GLU A 336 -93.51 -177.49 11.62
CA GLU A 336 -94.49 -178.24 10.81
C GLU A 336 -93.82 -179.12 9.75
N THR A 337 -92.76 -178.63 9.11
CA THR A 337 -92.05 -179.38 8.05
C THR A 337 -91.35 -180.64 8.58
N LYS A 338 -90.78 -180.62 9.80
CA LYS A 338 -90.22 -181.84 10.42
C LYS A 338 -91.28 -182.92 10.70
N ILE A 339 -92.44 -182.54 11.22
CA ILE A 339 -93.52 -183.49 11.55
C ILE A 339 -94.06 -184.20 10.29
N ASN A 340 -94.04 -183.54 9.13
CA ASN A 340 -94.38 -184.18 7.84
C ASN A 340 -93.26 -185.09 7.30
N GLN A 341 -91.99 -184.79 7.55
CA GLN A 341 -90.87 -185.65 7.12
C GLN A 341 -90.87 -187.00 7.84
N GLU A 342 -91.19 -187.03 9.14
CA GLU A 342 -91.28 -188.27 9.93
C GLU A 342 -92.40 -189.21 9.43
N LYS A 343 -93.54 -188.66 8.99
CA LYS A 343 -94.59 -189.46 8.34
C LYS A 343 -94.14 -190.08 7.02
N ILE A 344 -93.35 -189.37 6.21
CA ILE A 344 -92.86 -189.87 4.93
C ILE A 344 -91.81 -190.98 5.12
N ALA A 345 -91.02 -190.94 6.20
CA ALA A 345 -90.09 -192.01 6.55
C ALA A 345 -90.80 -193.35 6.83
N LEU A 346 -91.93 -193.32 7.55
CA LEU A 346 -92.74 -194.51 7.85
C LEU A 346 -93.34 -195.15 6.60
N TYR A 347 -93.78 -194.37 5.61
CA TYR A 347 -94.29 -194.90 4.34
C TYR A 347 -93.21 -195.61 3.51
N LYS A 348 -91.96 -195.13 3.53
CA LYS A 348 -90.89 -195.75 2.74
C LYS A 348 -90.45 -197.11 3.29
N LEU A 349 -90.47 -197.30 4.61
CA LEU A 349 -90.05 -198.57 5.22
C LEU A 349 -90.97 -199.76 4.87
N GLN A 350 -92.19 -199.52 4.39
CA GLN A 350 -93.08 -200.56 3.87
C GLN A 350 -92.82 -200.92 2.39
N GLN A 351 -92.17 -200.03 1.62
CA GLN A 351 -92.07 -200.19 0.16
C GLN A 351 -90.86 -201.05 -0.28
N ASP A 352 -89.78 -201.05 0.51
CA ASP A 352 -88.51 -201.70 0.13
C ASP A 352 -88.48 -203.24 0.21
N ILE A 353 -89.56 -203.89 0.67
CA ILE A 353 -89.64 -205.37 0.75
C ILE A 353 -90.35 -206.01 -0.46
N GLU A 354 -91.26 -205.31 -1.15
CA GLU A 354 -92.19 -205.99 -2.06
C GLU A 354 -91.55 -206.49 -3.37
N VAL A 355 -90.56 -205.78 -3.93
CA VAL A 355 -89.97 -206.10 -5.25
C VAL A 355 -88.46 -206.39 -5.21
N TYR A 356 -88.02 -207.14 -4.19
CA TYR A 356 -86.93 -208.12 -4.38
C TYR A 356 -87.46 -209.51 -4.79
N LYS A 357 -88.78 -209.65 -4.95
CA LYS A 357 -89.44 -210.78 -5.61
C LYS A 357 -90.01 -210.33 -6.96
N SER A 358 -89.85 -211.14 -8.00
CA SER A 358 -90.42 -210.93 -9.36
C SER A 358 -90.02 -209.60 -10.04
N ASN A 359 -88.73 -209.33 -10.26
CA ASN A 359 -87.92 -209.82 -11.40
C ASN A 359 -88.35 -209.37 -12.83
N LEU A 360 -89.31 -208.44 -13.02
CA LEU A 360 -89.96 -208.25 -14.33
C LEU A 360 -89.85 -206.86 -15.01
N LYS A 361 -90.00 -206.92 -16.34
CA LYS A 361 -90.07 -205.83 -17.32
C LYS A 361 -91.44 -205.12 -17.27
N CYS A 362 -91.52 -203.82 -17.53
CA CYS A 362 -92.69 -203.17 -18.15
C CYS A 362 -92.30 -201.77 -18.72
N SER A 363 -93.11 -201.10 -19.57
CA SER A 363 -93.08 -201.35 -21.03
C SER A 363 -93.67 -200.20 -21.88
N LYS A 364 -94.55 -199.34 -21.35
CA LYS A 364 -95.50 -198.52 -22.12
C LYS A 364 -96.05 -197.36 -21.26
N CYS A 365 -96.19 -196.14 -21.81
CA CYS A 365 -97.01 -194.96 -21.36
C CYS A 365 -96.89 -194.43 -19.88
N GLN A 366 -96.57 -193.13 -19.63
CA GLN A 366 -97.43 -191.90 -19.44
C GLN A 366 -97.85 -191.55 -17.97
N GLU A 367 -97.58 -190.30 -17.51
CA GLU A 367 -98.38 -189.28 -16.72
C GLU A 367 -99.39 -189.66 -15.56
N PRO A 368 -100.16 -188.74 -14.88
CA PRO A 368 -100.08 -187.28 -14.46
C PRO A 368 -100.53 -186.95 -12.96
N VAL A 369 -100.86 -185.66 -12.57
CA VAL A 369 -102.02 -185.15 -11.68
C VAL A 369 -101.83 -184.11 -10.46
N LYS A 370 -102.36 -182.84 -10.58
CA LYS A 370 -103.17 -181.84 -9.71
C LYS A 370 -102.81 -180.96 -8.41
N GLU A 371 -103.09 -179.61 -8.49
CA GLU A 371 -103.83 -178.55 -7.60
C GLU A 371 -103.37 -178.02 -6.17
N LEU A 372 -103.79 -176.90 -5.44
CA LEU A 372 -104.80 -175.74 -5.45
C LEU A 372 -104.53 -174.53 -4.39
N SER A 373 -105.46 -173.53 -4.14
CA SER A 373 -105.64 -172.50 -2.99
C SER A 373 -104.99 -171.03 -3.01
N PHE A 374 -105.34 -169.88 -2.29
CA PHE A 374 -106.46 -169.27 -1.43
C PHE A 374 -106.52 -167.64 -1.34
N MET A 375 -106.87 -166.90 -0.22
CA MET A 375 -107.50 -165.50 -0.18
C MET A 375 -107.12 -164.39 0.94
N GLY A 376 -107.12 -163.02 0.68
CA GLY A 376 -106.86 -161.82 1.63
C GLY A 376 -106.99 -160.27 1.16
N MET A 377 -106.83 -159.19 2.02
CA MET A 377 -107.01 -157.64 1.80
C MET A 377 -106.25 -156.68 2.85
N SER A 378 -106.18 -155.29 3.06
CA SER A 378 -106.56 -153.85 2.59
C SER A 378 -105.70 -152.71 3.37
N MET A 379 -105.75 -151.31 3.49
CA MET A 379 -106.39 -150.00 2.98
C MET A 379 -105.78 -148.59 3.55
N GLN A 380 -106.12 -147.34 3.03
CA GLN A 380 -106.02 -145.86 3.53
C GLN A 380 -104.68 -144.97 3.60
N SER A 381 -104.54 -143.61 3.92
CA SER A 381 -105.13 -142.19 3.68
C SER A 381 -104.30 -141.03 4.44
N SER A 382 -104.33 -139.62 4.48
CA SER A 382 -104.70 -138.33 3.70
C SER A 382 -104.21 -136.92 4.37
N GLY A 383 -104.22 -135.67 3.75
CA GLY A 383 -103.91 -134.26 4.35
C GLY A 383 -103.44 -133.00 3.43
N TYR A 384 -103.43 -131.65 3.81
CA TYR A 384 -103.25 -130.40 2.89
C TYR A 384 -102.68 -128.95 3.37
N GLY A 385 -102.21 -127.96 2.49
CA GLY A 385 -102.04 -126.41 2.69
C GLY A 385 -101.04 -125.46 1.81
N THR A 386 -101.22 -124.08 1.58
CA THR A 386 -100.35 -123.06 0.74
C THR A 386 -100.53 -121.43 0.83
N GLY A 387 -99.60 -120.50 0.33
CA GLY A 387 -99.87 -119.07 -0.26
C GLY A 387 -99.02 -117.67 -0.11
N PHE A 388 -98.76 -116.87 -1.23
CA PHE A 388 -98.69 -115.33 -1.57
C PHE A 388 -97.55 -114.16 -1.41
N LEU A 389 -97.77 -112.81 -1.72
CA LEU A 389 -96.88 -111.70 -2.39
C LEU A 389 -96.81 -110.14 -1.92
N ASN A 390 -95.86 -109.25 -2.43
CA ASN A 390 -95.92 -107.75 -2.90
C ASN A 390 -94.87 -106.53 -2.56
N LEU A 391 -95.13 -105.18 -2.81
CA LEU A 391 -94.20 -104.02 -3.31
C LEU A 391 -94.11 -102.52 -2.69
N TYR A 392 -93.11 -101.63 -3.09
CA TYR A 392 -92.94 -100.07 -3.21
C TYR A 392 -92.51 -99.07 -2.01
N GLN A 393 -92.07 -97.73 -2.02
CA GLN A 393 -91.63 -96.54 -2.92
C GLN A 393 -90.97 -95.26 -2.13
N SER A 394 -90.39 -94.12 -2.71
CA SER A 394 -89.73 -92.89 -2.01
C SER A 394 -89.50 -91.48 -2.76
N ARG A 395 -89.00 -90.33 -2.13
CA ARG A 395 -88.70 -88.86 -2.63
C ARG A 395 -87.94 -87.92 -1.55
N LEU A 396 -87.48 -86.59 -1.54
CA LEU A 396 -87.12 -85.30 -2.32
C LEU A 396 -86.35 -84.21 -1.36
N GLN A 397 -85.92 -82.88 -1.44
CA GLN A 397 -85.76 -81.59 -2.30
C GLN A 397 -84.90 -80.37 -1.61
N SER A 398 -84.48 -79.25 -2.32
CA SER A 398 -84.28 -77.75 -1.89
C SER A 398 -82.88 -77.13 -1.38
N THR A 399 -82.41 -75.81 -1.27
CA THR A 399 -82.72 -74.32 -1.57
C THR A 399 -81.42 -73.32 -1.66
N MET A 400 -81.43 -71.93 -1.43
CA MET A 400 -80.38 -70.85 -1.82
C MET A 400 -80.29 -69.42 -1.07
N ILE A 401 -79.19 -68.57 -1.19
CA ILE A 401 -79.03 -67.04 -1.39
C ILE A 401 -77.82 -66.16 -0.74
N SER A 402 -77.13 -65.26 -1.54
CA SER A 402 -76.35 -63.93 -1.32
C SER A 402 -75.17 -63.66 -0.30
N GLN A 403 -74.34 -62.55 -0.17
CA GLN A 403 -73.66 -61.36 -0.89
C GLN A 403 -72.52 -60.71 0.04
N VAL A 404 -71.78 -59.54 0.00
CA VAL A 404 -71.67 -58.16 -0.66
C VAL A 404 -70.22 -57.47 -0.53
N ASN A 405 -69.95 -56.11 -0.65
CA ASN A 405 -68.62 -55.40 -0.91
C ASN A 405 -68.24 -54.03 -0.19
N ASN A 406 -66.92 -53.67 -0.12
CA ASN A 406 -66.19 -52.33 -0.22
C ASN A 406 -66.41 -51.09 0.75
N SER A 407 -65.65 -49.95 0.79
CA SER A 407 -64.18 -49.56 0.74
C SER A 407 -63.90 -48.00 0.78
N GLN A 408 -62.80 -47.43 1.36
CA GLN A 408 -62.47 -45.95 1.37
C GLN A 408 -60.98 -45.53 1.67
N LEU A 409 -60.42 -44.43 1.07
CA LEU A 409 -59.15 -43.73 1.48
C LEU A 409 -58.83 -42.39 0.71
N GLU A 410 -58.94 -41.17 1.30
CA GLU A 410 -58.55 -39.90 0.58
C GLU A 410 -57.82 -38.76 1.36
N ASP A 411 -57.88 -38.65 2.70
CA ASP A 411 -57.52 -37.41 3.46
C ASP A 411 -56.09 -36.84 3.32
N SER A 412 -55.14 -37.57 2.75
CA SER A 412 -53.70 -37.25 2.84
C SER A 412 -53.26 -36.00 2.03
N LYS A 413 -53.97 -35.62 0.96
CA LYS A 413 -53.51 -34.55 0.04
C LYS A 413 -53.77 -33.13 0.56
N LEU A 414 -54.94 -32.86 1.12
CA LEU A 414 -55.40 -31.49 1.44
C LEU A 414 -54.51 -30.80 2.49
N LEU A 415 -54.16 -31.52 3.55
CA LEU A 415 -53.27 -31.05 4.64
C LEU A 415 -51.88 -30.63 4.13
N ARG A 416 -51.35 -31.28 3.09
CA ARG A 416 -50.02 -30.98 2.56
C ARG A 416 -50.01 -29.66 1.78
N GLN A 417 -51.12 -29.31 1.14
CA GLN A 417 -51.25 -28.10 0.31
C GLN A 417 -51.36 -26.84 1.18
N LEU A 418 -52.15 -26.88 2.25
CA LEU A 418 -52.25 -25.78 3.24
C LEU A 418 -50.91 -25.45 3.89
N LYS A 419 -50.09 -26.46 4.21
CA LYS A 419 -48.76 -26.28 4.80
C LYS A 419 -47.76 -25.59 3.85
N ILE A 420 -47.94 -25.72 2.53
CA ILE A 420 -47.10 -25.04 1.54
C ILE A 420 -47.50 -23.57 1.40
N GLN A 421 -48.80 -23.24 1.46
CA GLN A 421 -49.27 -21.86 1.38
C GLN A 421 -48.76 -21.01 2.56
N ALA A 422 -48.93 -21.51 3.79
CA ALA A 422 -48.49 -20.80 5.00
C ALA A 422 -46.97 -20.51 5.06
N LEU A 423 -46.15 -21.26 4.31
CA LEU A 423 -44.71 -20.99 4.17
C LEU A 423 -44.42 -19.86 3.17
N LYS A 424 -45.20 -19.75 2.08
CA LYS A 424 -45.08 -18.65 1.12
C LYS A 424 -45.53 -17.32 1.73
N ASP A 425 -46.65 -17.33 2.46
CA ASP A 425 -47.17 -16.13 3.12
C ASP A 425 -46.16 -15.59 4.15
N ARG A 426 -45.46 -16.49 4.85
CA ARG A 426 -44.36 -16.14 5.78
C ARG A 426 -43.12 -15.56 5.07
N GLN A 427 -42.81 -15.99 3.85
CA GLN A 427 -41.72 -15.39 3.06
C GLN A 427 -42.09 -13.97 2.60
N PHE A 428 -43.29 -13.80 2.05
CA PHE A 428 -43.78 -12.49 1.57
C PHE A 428 -43.71 -11.40 2.66
N VAL A 429 -44.21 -11.69 3.88
CA VAL A 429 -44.17 -10.75 5.01
C VAL A 429 -42.73 -10.39 5.44
N ASN A 430 -41.77 -11.31 5.26
CA ASN A 430 -40.38 -11.08 5.59
C ASN A 430 -39.69 -10.18 4.53
N ASP A 431 -40.01 -10.37 3.26
CA ASP A 431 -39.49 -9.57 2.15
C ASP A 431 -40.08 -8.15 2.16
N GLU A 432 -41.37 -8.00 2.47
CA GLU A 432 -42.03 -6.70 2.68
C GLU A 432 -41.41 -5.93 3.87
N LYS A 433 -41.07 -6.63 4.97
CA LYS A 433 -40.33 -6.04 6.09
C LYS A 433 -38.94 -5.54 5.67
N ASN A 434 -38.20 -6.33 4.90
CA ASN A 434 -36.88 -5.96 4.38
C ASN A 434 -36.96 -4.75 3.43
N PHE A 435 -38.01 -4.66 2.61
CA PHE A 435 -38.27 -3.52 1.75
C PHE A 435 -38.56 -2.24 2.56
N ILE A 436 -39.38 -2.32 3.61
CA ILE A 436 -39.66 -1.19 4.50
C ILE A 436 -38.42 -0.75 5.30
N GLU A 437 -37.55 -1.68 5.72
CA GLU A 437 -36.26 -1.32 6.34
C GLU A 437 -35.29 -0.65 5.35
N THR A 438 -35.30 -1.07 4.08
CA THR A 438 -34.53 -0.44 2.99
C THR A 438 -35.01 0.98 2.68
N LEU A 439 -36.33 1.23 2.70
CA LEU A 439 -36.88 2.58 2.57
C LEU A 439 -36.50 3.45 3.77
N LYS A 440 -36.59 2.92 5.00
CA LYS A 440 -36.24 3.67 6.23
C LYS A 440 -34.75 4.03 6.32
N SER A 441 -33.84 3.18 5.82
CA SER A 441 -32.41 3.52 5.76
C SER A 441 -32.13 4.59 4.70
N SER A 442 -32.77 4.51 3.53
CA SER A 442 -32.66 5.51 2.46
C SER A 442 -33.21 6.89 2.86
N SER A 443 -34.31 6.94 3.63
CA SER A 443 -34.80 8.21 4.20
C SER A 443 -33.82 8.84 5.21
N ARG A 444 -33.08 8.02 5.97
CA ARG A 444 -32.11 8.52 6.97
C ARG A 444 -30.83 9.06 6.32
N SER A 445 -30.34 8.44 5.24
CA SER A 445 -29.16 8.95 4.51
C SER A 445 -29.45 10.27 3.79
N LEU A 446 -30.64 10.44 3.22
CA LEU A 446 -31.07 11.72 2.63
C LEU A 446 -31.13 12.85 3.66
N SER A 447 -31.60 12.58 4.89
CA SER A 447 -31.68 13.60 5.95
C SER A 447 -30.33 14.03 6.52
N TYR A 448 -29.25 13.26 6.34
CA TYR A 448 -27.92 13.61 6.85
C TYR A 448 -27.08 14.41 5.83
N ASN A 449 -27.29 14.17 4.53
CA ASN A 449 -26.50 14.77 3.45
C ASN A 449 -26.96 16.19 3.03
N GLN A 450 -28.00 16.76 3.66
CA GLN A 450 -28.47 18.13 3.40
C GLN A 450 -28.04 19.18 4.46
N LEU A 451 -27.28 18.78 5.49
CA LEU A 451 -26.87 19.68 6.58
C LEU A 451 -25.36 19.96 6.68
N ASN A 452 -24.52 19.38 5.81
CA ASN A 452 -23.08 19.63 5.77
C ASN A 452 -22.58 19.85 4.33
N SER A 453 -22.78 21.06 3.81
CA SER A 453 -22.05 21.58 2.65
C SER A 453 -21.70 23.06 2.90
N PRO A 454 -20.45 23.38 3.27
CA PRO A 454 -20.00 24.76 3.41
C PRO A 454 -19.95 25.50 2.06
N LEU A 455 -19.90 26.84 2.10
CA LEU A 455 -19.80 27.67 0.90
C LEU A 455 -18.43 27.57 0.23
N ALA A 456 -18.44 27.51 -1.10
CA ALA A 456 -17.42 28.04 -2.00
C ALA A 456 -18.11 28.45 -3.31
#